data_AF-A0A819ZZP4-F1
#
_entry.id   AF-A0A819ZZP4-F1
#
_cell.length_a   1.000
_cell.length_b   1.000
_cell.length_c   1.000
_cell.angle_alpha   90.00
_cell.angle_beta   90.00
_cell.angle_gamma   90.00
#
_symmetry.space_group_name_H-M   'P 1'
#
loop_
_entity.id
_entity.type
_entity.pdbx_description
1 polymer ?
#
loop_
_entity_poly.entity_id
_entity_poly.type
_entity_poly.pdbx_seq_one_letter_code
_entity_poly.pdbx_strand_id
1 'polypeptide(L)' 'YDEPQCQPKFPDHGIFIVGYGNESGKDYWLLKNSWDTQWGEKGYIKVVRNKNNQCGVATMASYPILC' A
#
# COMPACT_ATOMS: atom_id res chain seq x y z
N TYR A 1 -7.62 4.81 0.31
CA TYR A 1 -7.95 4.02 -0.88
C TYR A 1 -8.48 2.67 -0.46
N ASP A 2 -9.67 2.32 -0.93
CA ASP A 2 -10.40 1.10 -0.59
C ASP A 2 -11.15 0.69 -1.87
N GLU A 3 -10.56 -0.23 -2.62
CA GLU A 3 -11.06 -0.71 -3.91
C GLU A 3 -11.61 -2.14 -3.79
N PRO A 4 -12.95 -2.33 -3.78
CA PRO A 4 -13.57 -3.64 -3.61
C PRO A 4 -13.21 -4.66 -4.69
N GLN A 5 -12.82 -4.23 -5.89
CA GLN A 5 -12.46 -5.14 -6.99
C GLN A 5 -10.99 -5.58 -6.96
N CYS A 6 -10.19 -5.02 -6.05
CA CYS A 6 -8.78 -5.29 -5.95
C CYS A 6 -8.50 -6.67 -5.36
N GLN A 7 -8.06 -7.61 -6.20
CA GLN A 7 -7.86 -9.00 -5.79
C GLN A 7 -6.52 -9.21 -5.06
N PRO A 8 -6.49 -9.86 -3.89
CA PRO A 8 -5.27 -10.00 -3.10
C PRO A 8 -4.32 -11.12 -3.57
N LYS A 9 -4.79 -11.99 -4.46
CA LYS A 9 -4.12 -13.25 -4.80
C LYS A 9 -2.96 -13.07 -5.78
N PHE A 10 -3.04 -12.08 -6.67
CA PHE A 10 -2.08 -11.88 -7.76
C PHE A 10 -1.67 -10.41 -7.84
N PRO A 11 -0.72 -9.96 -7.01
CA PRO A 11 -0.17 -8.62 -7.12
C PRO A 11 0.52 -8.43 -8.48
N ASP A 12 0.25 -7.31 -9.15
CA ASP A 12 0.80 -6.95 -10.46
C ASP A 12 1.73 -5.72 -10.42
N HIS A 13 1.67 -4.94 -9.34
CA HIS A 13 2.45 -3.72 -9.14
C HIS A 13 3.27 -3.75 -7.85
N GLY A 14 4.57 -3.47 -7.97
CA GLY A 14 5.48 -3.33 -6.84
C GLY A 14 5.46 -1.90 -6.29
N ILE A 15 5.22 -1.76 -4.99
CA ILE A 15 5.15 -0.47 -4.30
C ILE A 15 5.86 -0.52 -2.96
N PHE A 16 6.33 0.63 -2.45
CA PHE A 16 7.10 0.68 -1.22
C PHE A 16 6.25 1.14 -0.03
N ILE A 17 6.13 0.30 0.99
CA ILE A 17 5.48 0.66 2.26
C ILE A 17 6.47 1.53 3.06
N VAL A 18 6.11 2.79 3.30
CA VAL A 18 6.92 3.73 4.10
C VAL A 18 6.39 3.91 5.52
N GLY A 19 5.17 3.43 5.81
CA GLY A 19 4.59 3.52 7.14
C GLY A 19 3.16 3.01 7.20
N TYR A 20 2.55 3.15 8.37
CA TYR A 20 1.17 2.80 8.64
C TYR A 20 0.62 3.71 9.74
N GLY A 21 -0.70 3.75 9.85
CA GLY A 21 -1.35 4.51 10.91
C GLY A 21 -2.83 4.18 11.05
N ASN A 22 -3.51 5.02 11.81
CA ASN A 22 -4.95 5.08 11.93
C ASN A 22 -5.37 6.54 11.77
N GLU A 23 -6.37 6.80 10.93
CA GLU A 23 -6.92 8.14 10.73
C GLU A 23 -8.44 8.04 10.84
N SER A 24 -9.00 8.71 11.86
CA SER A 24 -10.44 8.72 12.13
C SER A 24 -11.06 7.31 12.22
N GLY A 25 -10.37 6.38 12.89
CA GLY A 25 -10.82 5.00 13.06
C GLY A 25 -10.54 4.08 11.86
N LYS A 26 -9.90 4.58 10.79
CA LYS A 26 -9.53 3.79 9.62
C LYS A 26 -8.03 3.51 9.61
N ASP A 27 -7.68 2.23 9.71
CA ASP A 27 -6.30 1.79 9.56
C ASP A 27 -5.84 1.94 8.11
N TYR A 28 -4.61 2.44 7.93
CA TYR A 28 -4.02 2.59 6.60
C TYR A 28 -2.55 2.15 6.54
N TRP A 29 -2.13 1.76 5.34
CA TRP A 29 -0.75 1.70 4.86
C TRP A 29 -0.43 2.99 4.12
N LEU A 30 0.73 3.60 4.41
CA LEU A 30 1.28 4.69 3.61
C LEU A 30 2.27 4.10 2.60
N LEU A 31 1.95 4.25 1.32
CA LEU A 31 2.71 3.67 0.23
C LEU A 31 3.32 4.78 -0.63
N LYS A 32 4.58 4.62 -1.01
CA LYS A 32 5.29 5.47 -1.98
C LYS A 32 5.24 4.79 -3.34
N ASN A 33 4.68 5.48 -4.33
CA ASN A 33 4.57 4.99 -5.70
C ASN A 33 5.75 5.45 -6.57
N SER A 34 5.79 4.94 -7.80
CA SER A 34 6.83 5.20 -8.81
C SER A 34 6.31 5.92 -10.05
N TRP A 35 5.13 6.55 -9.99
CA TRP A 35 4.48 7.24 -11.12
C TRP A 35 4.59 8.77 -11.04
N ASP A 36 5.77 9.27 -10.67
CA ASP A 36 6.02 10.70 -10.42
C ASP A 36 5.30 11.24 -9.15
N THR A 37 5.77 12.39 -8.68
CA THR A 37 5.21 13.19 -7.60
C THR A 37 3.86 13.82 -7.94
N GLN A 38 3.52 13.95 -9.23
CA GLN A 38 2.22 14.49 -9.64
C GLN A 38 1.07 13.51 -9.37
N TRP A 39 1.37 12.22 -9.25
CA TRP A 39 0.36 11.21 -8.95
C TRP A 39 0.06 11.13 -7.45
N GLY A 40 -1.23 10.97 -7.11
CA GLY A 40 -1.67 10.83 -5.72
C GLY A 40 -1.33 12.03 -4.85
N GLU A 41 -1.00 11.79 -3.59
CA GLU A 41 -0.56 12.83 -2.66
C GLU A 41 0.96 12.95 -2.72
N LYS A 42 1.47 13.77 -3.66
CA LYS A 42 2.92 13.98 -3.86
C LYS A 42 3.69 12.68 -4.15
N GLY A 43 3.09 11.75 -4.89
CA GLY A 43 3.64 10.43 -5.19
C GLY A 43 3.28 9.33 -4.18
N TYR A 44 2.46 9.65 -3.18
CA TYR A 44 2.05 8.72 -2.13
C TYR A 44 0.57 8.37 -2.20
N ILE A 45 0.22 7.25 -1.59
CA ILE A 45 -1.17 6.82 -1.40
C ILE A 45 -1.35 6.18 -0.04
N LYS A 46 -2.50 6.48 0.61
CA LYS A 46 -2.97 5.73 1.77
C LYS A 46 -3.91 4.61 1.32
N VAL A 47 -3.57 3.35 1.57
CA VAL A 47 -4.43 2.18 1.28
C VAL A 47 -4.99 1.62 2.57
N VAL A 48 -6.26 1.19 2.57
CA VAL A 48 -6.89 0.62 3.76
C VAL A 48 -6.11 -0.60 4.25
N ARG A 49 -5.85 -0.64 5.55
CA ARG A 49 -5.14 -1.70 6.24
C ARG A 49 -6.14 -2.47 7.13
N ASN A 50 -5.82 -3.72 7.45
CA ASN A 50 -6.66 -4.61 8.27
C ASN A 50 -8.05 -4.90 7.68
N LYS A 51 -8.21 -4.76 6.36
CA LYS A 51 -9.43 -5.09 5.62
C LYS A 51 -9.15 -6.23 4.64
N ASN A 52 -9.05 -7.45 5.17
CA ASN A 52 -8.85 -8.69 4.39
C ASN A 52 -7.68 -8.62 3.36
N ASN A 53 -6.54 -8.06 3.78
CA ASN A 53 -5.35 -7.86 2.92
C ASN A 53 -5.72 -7.17 1.59
N GLN A 54 -6.46 -6.06 1.64
CA GLN A 54 -6.86 -5.28 0.46
C GLN A 54 -5.72 -5.16 -0.56
N CYS A 55 -6.01 -5.45 -1.83
CA CYS A 55 -5.04 -5.40 -2.93
C CYS A 55 -3.80 -6.29 -2.79
N GLY A 56 -3.74 -7.16 -1.79
CA GLY A 56 -2.58 -8.01 -1.58
C GLY A 56 -1.34 -7.26 -1.11
N VAL A 57 -1.49 -6.12 -0.41
CA VAL A 57 -0.35 -5.31 0.07
C VAL A 57 0.64 -6.14 0.90
N ALA A 58 0.16 -7.13 1.66
CA ALA A 58 0.99 -8.02 2.48
C ALA A 58 1.27 -9.39 1.82
N THR A 59 0.87 -9.62 0.57
CA THR A 59 1.00 -10.94 -0.10
C THR A 59 2.45 -11.24 -0.50
N MET A 60 3.20 -10.23 -0.96
CA MET A 60 4.58 -10.38 -1.46
C MET A 60 5.53 -9.34 -0.85
N ALA A 61 5.37 -9.07 0.46
CA ALA A 61 6.21 -8.10 1.17
C ALA A 61 7.62 -8.64 1.40
N SER A 62 8.63 -7.82 1.14
CA SER A 62 10.04 -8.13 1.39
C SER A 62 10.83 -6.87 1.77
N TYR A 63 11.97 -7.05 2.42
CA TYR A 63 12.92 -5.97 2.73
C TYR A 63 14.36 -6.50 2.58
N PRO A 64 15.31 -5.66 2.14
CA PRO A 64 16.70 -6.06 2.03
C PRO A 64 17.39 -6.10 3.41
N ILE A 65 18.36 -7.01 3.56
CA ILE A 65 19.28 -7.04 4.70
C ILE A 65 20.64 -6.56 4.18
N LEU A 66 21.21 -5.56 4.83
CA LEU A 66 22.54 -5.05 4.50
C LEU A 66 23.61 -6.02 5.03
N CYS A 67 24.58 -6.35 4.19
CA CYS A 67 25.76 -7.13 4.53
C CYS A 67 26.91 -6.27 5.06
#